data_AF-A0A433TWI2-F1
#
_entry.id   AF-A0A433TWI2-F1
#
_cell.length_a   1.000
_cell.length_b   1.000
_cell.length_c   1.000
_cell.angle_alpha   90.00
_cell.angle_beta   90.00
_cell.angle_gamma   90.00
#
_symmetry.space_group_name_H-M   'P 1'
#
loop_
_entity.id
_entity.type
_entity.pdbx_description
1 polymer ?
#
loop_
_entity_poly.entity_id
_entity_poly.type
_entity_poly.pdbx_seq_one_letter_code
_entity_poly.pdbx_strand_id
1 'polypeptide(L)'
;MYEVISMLLRGKAELSPHGKELGGMIEAVPEILLDSLPSPRVLNSHLLYAELPKQIREKKTKIILTTRNPKDTVVSFYNHHINFKIAYGYDGSFTDYFNLFMNGRLDYGDYFEFALDWKKIIKNQCCNQILIVPFEDMKLDPMRCVFDIADFLKVNVTEKLAGEIIDACSFNRMKKKRAKDGPVAKLFRKGIVGDWKNWMSPEQSEAIDKRWAQTMKTCS
;
A
#
# COMPACT_ATOMS: atom_id res chain seq x y z
N MET A 1 -4.21 1.39 5.73
CA MET A 1 -5.00 0.32 5.10
C MET A 1 -5.06 -0.94 5.96
N TYR A 2 -3.97 -1.72 6.12
CA TYR A 2 -3.97 -2.97 6.90
C TYR A 2 -4.61 -2.84 8.29
N GLU A 3 -4.20 -1.82 9.07
CA GLU A 3 -4.76 -1.58 10.41
C GLU A 3 -6.25 -1.20 10.37
N VAL A 4 -6.67 -0.39 9.39
CA VAL A 4 -8.09 -0.01 9.19
C VAL A 4 -8.94 -1.26 8.96
N ILE A 5 -8.53 -2.12 8.04
CA ILE A 5 -9.22 -3.39 7.75
C ILE A 5 -9.26 -4.28 9.00
N SER A 6 -8.11 -4.41 9.69
CA SER A 6 -8.00 -5.23 10.89
C SER A 6 -8.88 -4.72 12.04
N MET A 7 -9.00 -3.41 12.20
CA MET A 7 -9.86 -2.79 13.21
C MET A 7 -11.35 -2.93 12.87
N LEU A 8 -11.71 -2.76 11.59
CA LEU A 8 -13.08 -2.96 11.11
C LEU A 8 -13.56 -4.40 11.35
N LEU A 9 -12.75 -5.39 10.98
CA LEU A 9 -13.10 -6.81 11.18
C LEU A 9 -13.19 -7.21 12.66
N ARG A 10 -12.40 -6.56 13.53
CA ARG A 10 -12.45 -6.79 14.99
C ARG A 10 -13.49 -5.95 15.72
N GLY A 11 -14.07 -4.95 15.06
CA GLY A 11 -14.98 -3.97 15.67
C GLY A 11 -14.33 -3.12 16.76
N LYS A 12 -13.00 -2.94 16.73
CA LYS A 12 -12.23 -2.24 17.77
C LYS A 12 -11.09 -1.42 17.16
N ALA A 13 -10.93 -0.17 17.59
CA ALA A 13 -9.87 0.75 17.16
C ALA A 13 -8.51 0.47 17.83
N GLU A 14 -8.05 -0.77 17.81
CA GLU A 14 -6.78 -1.21 18.39
C GLU A 14 -5.82 -1.69 17.31
N LEU A 15 -4.56 -1.23 17.33
CA LEU A 15 -3.56 -1.72 16.37
C LEU A 15 -3.32 -3.21 16.53
N SER A 16 -3.05 -3.87 15.41
CA SER A 16 -2.55 -5.23 15.40
C SER A 16 -1.20 -5.32 16.15
N PRO A 17 -0.93 -6.43 16.86
CA PRO A 17 0.29 -6.58 17.67
C PRO A 17 1.56 -6.66 16.80
N HIS A 18 1.45 -7.19 15.59
CA HIS A 18 2.59 -7.50 14.72
C HIS A 18 2.67 -6.62 13.46
N GLY A 19 1.68 -5.75 13.24
CA GLY A 19 1.61 -4.92 12.05
C GLY A 19 1.41 -5.69 10.75
N LYS A 20 1.55 -5.01 9.61
CA LYS A 20 1.39 -5.64 8.30
C LYS A 20 2.59 -6.51 7.94
N GLU A 21 3.76 -6.14 8.42
CA GLU A 21 5.05 -6.74 8.08
C GLU A 21 5.16 -8.18 8.60
N LEU A 22 4.71 -8.43 9.83
CA LEU A 22 4.74 -9.75 10.47
C LEU A 22 3.34 -10.36 10.68
N GLY A 23 2.27 -9.58 10.47
CA GLY A 23 0.90 -10.02 10.72
C GLY A 23 0.15 -10.61 9.52
N GLY A 24 0.65 -10.44 8.30
CA GLY A 24 -0.06 -10.95 7.11
C GLY A 24 0.59 -10.69 5.75
N MET A 25 1.87 -10.30 5.70
CA MET A 25 2.57 -10.08 4.43
C MET A 25 2.94 -11.41 3.78
N ILE A 26 2.27 -11.73 2.67
CA ILE A 26 2.37 -13.04 2.01
C ILE A 26 3.83 -13.36 1.60
N GLU A 27 4.54 -12.35 1.09
CA GLU A 27 5.91 -12.48 0.60
C GLU A 27 7.00 -12.43 1.70
N ALA A 28 6.65 -12.10 2.95
CA ALA A 28 7.62 -11.95 4.03
C ALA A 28 7.43 -12.93 5.20
N VAL A 29 6.25 -13.56 5.30
CA VAL A 29 5.89 -14.43 6.42
C VAL A 29 5.81 -15.90 5.95
N PRO A 30 6.44 -16.86 6.65
CA PRO A 30 6.31 -18.28 6.35
C PRO A 30 4.87 -18.76 6.29
N GLU A 31 4.57 -19.68 5.36
CA GLU A 31 3.23 -20.24 5.14
C GLU A 31 2.58 -20.78 6.43
N ILE A 32 3.35 -21.51 7.26
CA ILE A 32 2.86 -22.06 8.53
C ILE A 32 2.33 -20.97 9.48
N LEU A 33 2.92 -19.79 9.48
CA LEU A 33 2.46 -18.67 10.29
C LEU A 33 1.20 -18.05 9.69
N LEU A 34 1.13 -17.92 8.36
CA LEU A 34 -0.07 -17.43 7.66
C LEU A 34 -1.27 -18.38 7.89
N ASP A 35 -1.04 -19.68 7.91
CA ASP A 35 -2.07 -20.68 8.17
C ASP A 35 -2.52 -20.73 9.63
N SER A 36 -1.65 -20.34 10.56
CA SER A 36 -2.02 -20.20 11.98
C SER A 36 -2.94 -18.99 12.25
N LEU A 37 -3.06 -18.04 11.30
CA LEU A 37 -3.89 -16.85 11.50
C LEU A 37 -5.38 -17.22 11.57
N PRO A 38 -6.12 -16.68 12.56
CA PRO A 38 -7.55 -16.93 12.69
C PRO A 38 -8.33 -16.27 11.57
N SER A 39 -9.47 -16.86 11.21
CA SER A 39 -10.43 -16.27 10.28
C SER A 39 -11.28 -15.19 10.97
N PRO A 40 -11.67 -14.10 10.26
CA PRO A 40 -11.23 -13.75 8.91
C PRO A 40 -9.78 -13.23 8.88
N ARG A 41 -8.97 -13.73 7.95
CA ARG A 41 -7.55 -13.35 7.80
C ARG A 41 -7.42 -12.03 7.04
N VAL A 42 -6.61 -11.11 7.55
CA VAL A 42 -6.15 -9.93 6.81
C VAL A 42 -4.75 -10.22 6.29
N LEU A 43 -4.62 -10.31 4.97
CA LEU A 43 -3.34 -10.51 4.29
C LEU A 43 -3.02 -9.27 3.46
N ASN A 44 -1.72 -9.02 3.23
CA ASN A 44 -1.27 -7.97 2.34
C ASN A 44 -0.13 -8.47 1.46
N SER A 45 0.03 -7.84 0.30
CA SER A 45 1.11 -8.13 -0.63
C SER A 45 1.37 -6.95 -1.56
N HIS A 46 2.59 -6.86 -2.09
CA HIS A 46 2.95 -5.94 -3.17
C HIS A 46 3.14 -6.65 -4.53
N LEU A 47 2.90 -7.96 -4.59
CA LEU A 47 3.06 -8.78 -5.79
C LEU A 47 2.05 -8.42 -6.91
N LEU A 48 2.38 -8.82 -8.14
CA LEU A 48 1.44 -8.75 -9.27
C LEU A 48 0.29 -9.75 -9.07
N TYR A 49 -0.85 -9.49 -9.71
CA TYR A 49 -2.03 -10.33 -9.53
C TYR A 49 -1.79 -11.79 -9.96
N ALA A 50 -0.96 -11.99 -10.98
CA ALA A 50 -0.57 -13.32 -11.47
C ALA A 50 0.29 -14.10 -10.46
N GLU A 51 1.09 -13.39 -9.66
CA GLU A 51 2.04 -13.95 -8.67
C GLU A 51 1.37 -14.29 -7.34
N LEU A 52 0.17 -13.75 -7.10
CA LEU A 52 -0.63 -14.08 -5.92
C LEU A 52 -0.99 -15.58 -5.86
N PRO A 53 -1.09 -16.17 -4.65
CA PRO A 53 -1.51 -17.56 -4.47
C PRO A 53 -2.81 -17.87 -5.22
N LYS A 54 -2.86 -19.03 -5.89
CA LYS A 54 -4.03 -19.44 -6.71
C LYS A 54 -5.32 -19.44 -5.90
N GLN A 55 -5.24 -19.77 -4.61
CA GLN A 55 -6.36 -19.80 -3.68
C GLN A 55 -7.06 -18.44 -3.55
N ILE A 56 -6.36 -17.31 -3.76
CA ILE A 56 -6.98 -15.98 -3.76
C ILE A 56 -8.03 -15.89 -4.87
N ARG A 57 -7.73 -16.45 -6.05
CA ARG A 57 -8.65 -16.51 -7.20
C ARG A 57 -9.73 -17.56 -6.98
N GLU A 58 -9.34 -18.77 -6.60
CA GLU A 58 -10.26 -19.91 -6.40
C GLU A 58 -11.33 -19.61 -5.34
N LYS A 59 -10.93 -18.99 -4.22
CA LYS A 59 -11.83 -18.63 -3.12
C LYS A 59 -12.51 -17.27 -3.32
N LYS A 60 -12.26 -16.60 -4.46
CA LYS A 60 -12.81 -15.27 -4.79
C LYS A 60 -12.61 -14.27 -3.64
N THR A 61 -11.43 -14.30 -3.01
CA THR A 61 -11.08 -13.42 -1.89
C THR A 61 -11.29 -11.96 -2.26
N LYS A 62 -11.86 -11.17 -1.35
CA LYS A 62 -12.00 -9.71 -1.53
C LYS A 62 -10.61 -9.06 -1.54
N ILE A 63 -10.36 -8.15 -2.48
CA ILE A 63 -9.09 -7.44 -2.61
C ILE A 63 -9.34 -5.94 -2.44
N ILE A 64 -8.55 -5.30 -1.59
CA ILE A 64 -8.51 -3.83 -1.47
C ILE A 64 -7.18 -3.37 -2.06
N LEU A 65 -7.21 -2.78 -3.25
CA LEU A 65 -6.04 -2.28 -3.95
C LEU A 65 -5.81 -0.81 -3.56
N THR A 66 -4.70 -0.54 -2.87
CA THR A 66 -4.27 0.83 -2.60
C THR A 66 -3.44 1.36 -3.76
N THR A 67 -3.82 2.51 -4.30
CA THR A 67 -3.06 3.21 -5.35
C THR A 67 -2.50 4.52 -4.81
N ARG A 68 -1.50 5.08 -5.49
CA ARG A 68 -0.91 6.37 -5.14
C ARG A 68 -0.30 7.03 -6.36
N ASN A 69 -0.17 8.35 -6.35
CA ASN A 69 0.58 9.07 -7.36
C ASN A 69 2.02 8.48 -7.50
N PRO A 70 2.47 8.08 -8.72
CA PRO A 70 3.81 7.53 -8.94
C PRO A 70 4.94 8.44 -8.44
N LYS A 71 4.76 9.76 -8.53
CA LYS A 71 5.76 10.74 -8.12
C LYS A 71 5.99 10.73 -6.61
N ASP A 72 4.90 10.72 -5.83
CA ASP A 72 4.99 10.55 -4.37
C ASP A 72 5.47 9.15 -3.99
N THR A 73 5.14 8.14 -4.81
CA THR A 73 5.52 6.74 -4.58
C THR A 73 7.04 6.58 -4.65
N VAL A 74 7.71 7.02 -5.72
CA VAL A 74 9.18 6.89 -5.82
C VAL A 74 9.92 7.65 -4.72
N VAL A 75 9.44 8.83 -4.32
CA VAL A 75 10.02 9.58 -3.19
C VAL A 75 9.86 8.81 -1.89
N SER A 76 8.67 8.24 -1.66
CA SER A 76 8.42 7.39 -0.51
C SER A 76 9.33 6.15 -0.50
N PHE A 77 9.55 5.56 -1.68
CA PHE A 77 10.28 4.32 -1.83
C PHE A 77 11.80 4.49 -1.65
N TYR A 78 12.36 5.56 -2.22
CA TYR A 78 13.74 5.99 -1.96
C TYR A 78 13.98 6.18 -0.46
N ASN A 79 13.08 6.91 0.20
CA ASN A 79 13.23 7.17 1.64
C ASN A 79 13.02 5.88 2.47
N HIS A 80 12.24 4.91 2.01
CA HIS A 80 12.13 3.61 2.67
C HIS A 80 13.46 2.86 2.60
N HIS A 81 14.07 2.79 1.43
CA HIS A 81 15.35 2.13 1.19
C HIS A 81 16.51 2.79 1.95
N ILE A 82 16.62 4.13 1.89
CA ILE A 82 17.71 4.86 2.56
C ILE A 82 17.64 4.74 4.09
N ASN A 83 16.43 4.60 4.65
CA ASN A 83 16.21 4.50 6.09
C ASN A 83 16.30 3.07 6.61
N PHE A 84 16.09 2.08 5.74
CA PHE A 84 16.16 0.67 6.07
C PHE A 84 17.33 -0.03 5.37
N LYS A 85 18.52 0.60 5.46
CA LYS A 85 19.77 0.12 4.84
C LYS A 85 20.13 -1.32 5.16
N ILE A 86 19.78 -1.82 6.35
CA ILE A 86 20.07 -3.20 6.76
C ILE A 86 19.38 -4.20 5.82
N ALA A 87 18.17 -3.88 5.34
CA ALA A 87 17.43 -4.76 4.45
C ALA A 87 17.78 -4.53 2.97
N TYR A 88 18.00 -3.27 2.58
CA TYR A 88 18.08 -2.89 1.17
C TYR A 88 19.46 -2.50 0.66
N GLY A 89 20.40 -2.18 1.55
CA GLY A 89 21.77 -1.80 1.19
C GLY A 89 21.94 -0.53 0.36
N TYR A 90 20.87 0.21 0.07
CA TYR A 90 20.94 1.39 -0.79
C TYR A 90 21.52 2.62 -0.05
N ASP A 91 22.50 3.28 -0.65
CA ASP A 91 23.15 4.48 -0.14
C ASP A 91 23.37 5.58 -1.19
N GLY A 92 22.89 5.37 -2.42
CA GLY A 92 23.00 6.31 -3.54
C GLY A 92 22.07 7.52 -3.44
N SER A 93 22.12 8.40 -4.45
CA SER A 93 21.32 9.62 -4.50
C SER A 93 19.85 9.35 -4.87
N PHE A 94 18.98 10.34 -4.68
CA PHE A 94 17.59 10.25 -5.18
C PHE A 94 17.55 10.19 -6.71
N THR A 95 18.45 10.89 -7.40
CA THR A 95 18.50 10.89 -8.87
C THR A 95 18.83 9.50 -9.43
N ASP A 96 19.79 8.79 -8.82
CA ASP A 96 20.12 7.43 -9.23
C ASP A 96 18.97 6.47 -8.95
N TYR A 97 18.31 6.63 -7.79
CA TYR A 97 17.13 5.84 -7.43
C TYR A 97 15.96 6.09 -8.38
N PHE A 98 15.73 7.34 -8.78
CA PHE A 98 14.72 7.70 -9.77
C PHE A 98 14.98 6.99 -11.10
N ASN A 99 16.24 6.91 -11.54
CA ASN A 99 16.60 6.17 -12.74
C ASN A 99 16.32 4.66 -12.59
N LEU A 100 16.61 4.07 -11.43
CA LEU A 100 16.25 2.67 -11.16
C LEU A 100 14.72 2.46 -11.21
N PHE A 101 13.94 3.36 -10.60
CA PHE A 101 12.49 3.34 -10.62
C PHE A 101 11.93 3.40 -12.05
N MET A 102 12.42 4.34 -12.87
CA MET A 102 11.95 4.53 -14.25
C MET A 102 12.28 3.35 -15.18
N ASN A 103 13.29 2.56 -14.83
CA ASN A 103 13.71 1.38 -15.59
C ASN A 103 13.21 0.06 -14.97
N GLY A 104 12.35 0.12 -13.93
CA GLY A 104 11.80 -1.08 -13.28
C GLY A 104 12.85 -1.95 -12.58
N ARG A 105 13.95 -1.34 -12.10
CA ARG A 105 15.09 -2.02 -11.47
C ARG A 105 15.06 -1.93 -9.94
N LEU A 106 13.87 -1.91 -9.36
CA LEU A 106 13.66 -1.92 -7.91
C LEU A 106 13.05 -3.26 -7.46
N ASP A 107 12.95 -3.46 -6.15
CA ASP A 107 12.15 -4.53 -5.59
C ASP A 107 10.69 -4.41 -6.07
N TYR A 108 10.08 -5.56 -6.39
CA TYR A 108 8.77 -5.68 -7.05
C TYR A 108 8.71 -5.15 -8.50
N GLY A 109 9.83 -4.75 -9.10
CA GLY A 109 9.96 -4.49 -10.54
C GLY A 109 9.46 -3.12 -11.00
N ASP A 110 8.82 -3.07 -12.18
CA ASP A 110 8.32 -1.83 -12.79
C ASP A 110 6.95 -1.44 -12.24
N TYR A 111 6.90 -0.29 -11.54
CA TYR A 111 5.65 0.28 -11.01
C TYR A 111 4.58 0.53 -12.10
N PHE A 112 5.00 0.94 -13.29
CA PHE A 112 4.09 1.22 -14.40
C PHE A 112 3.48 -0.07 -14.92
N GLU A 113 4.24 -1.16 -15.00
CA GLU A 113 3.72 -2.49 -15.33
C GLU A 113 2.78 -3.01 -14.25
N PHE A 114 3.11 -2.83 -12.97
CA PHE A 114 2.20 -3.14 -11.86
C PHE A 114 0.86 -2.41 -12.01
N ALA A 115 0.88 -1.10 -12.25
CA ALA A 115 -0.34 -0.31 -12.42
C ALA A 115 -1.14 -0.73 -13.66
N LEU A 116 -0.45 -1.08 -14.75
CA LEU A 116 -1.07 -1.57 -15.99
C LEU A 116 -1.72 -2.94 -15.80
N ASP A 117 -1.05 -3.87 -15.12
CA ASP A 117 -1.56 -5.21 -14.82
C ASP A 117 -2.87 -5.11 -14.03
N TRP A 118 -2.86 -4.39 -12.91
CA TRP A 118 -4.07 -4.18 -12.12
C TRP A 118 -5.20 -3.50 -12.90
N LYS A 119 -4.88 -2.51 -13.75
CA LYS A 119 -5.88 -1.90 -14.64
C LYS A 119 -6.52 -2.93 -15.58
N LYS A 120 -5.74 -3.84 -16.17
CA LYS A 120 -6.24 -4.93 -17.03
C LYS A 120 -7.12 -5.90 -16.23
N ILE A 121 -6.69 -6.30 -15.04
CA ILE A 121 -7.45 -7.20 -14.14
C ILE A 121 -8.81 -6.60 -13.78
N ILE A 122 -8.85 -5.30 -13.47
CA ILE A 122 -10.09 -4.59 -13.15
C ILE A 122 -10.99 -4.47 -14.40
N LYS A 123 -10.44 -4.12 -15.57
CA LYS A 123 -11.19 -3.99 -16.83
C LYS A 123 -11.80 -5.32 -17.29
N ASN A 124 -11.04 -6.41 -17.16
CA ASN A 124 -11.43 -7.73 -17.65
C ASN A 124 -12.30 -8.53 -16.67
N GLN A 125 -12.89 -7.87 -15.66
CA GLN A 125 -13.80 -8.48 -14.68
C GLN A 125 -13.22 -9.74 -14.05
N CYS A 126 -12.10 -9.59 -13.34
CA CYS A 126 -11.50 -10.70 -12.61
C CYS A 126 -12.50 -11.40 -11.67
N CYS A 127 -12.25 -12.66 -11.35
CA CYS A 127 -13.13 -13.45 -10.47
C CYS A 127 -13.24 -12.91 -9.03
N ASN A 128 -12.38 -11.96 -8.64
CA ASN A 128 -12.36 -11.33 -7.33
C ASN A 128 -13.18 -10.04 -7.32
N GLN A 129 -13.77 -9.73 -6.17
CA GLN A 129 -14.27 -8.39 -5.89
C GLN A 129 -13.07 -7.49 -5.52
N ILE A 130 -12.93 -6.36 -6.21
CA ILE A 130 -11.82 -5.41 -5.99
C ILE A 130 -12.39 -4.04 -5.62
N LEU A 131 -11.94 -3.50 -4.48
CA LEU A 131 -12.14 -2.10 -4.11
C LEU A 131 -10.82 -1.34 -4.31
N ILE A 132 -10.84 -0.26 -5.07
CA ILE A 132 -9.69 0.62 -5.25
C ILE A 132 -9.78 1.74 -4.22
N VAL A 133 -8.71 1.97 -3.46
CA VAL A 133 -8.64 3.06 -2.47
C VAL A 133 -7.37 3.87 -2.69
N PRO A 134 -7.45 5.02 -3.38
CA PRO A 134 -6.31 5.91 -3.55
C PRO A 134 -5.81 6.44 -2.20
N PHE A 135 -4.49 6.56 -2.06
CA PHE A 135 -3.88 7.16 -0.88
C PHE A 135 -4.30 8.62 -0.69
N GLU A 136 -4.48 9.34 -1.81
CA GLU A 136 -4.94 10.71 -1.86
C GLU A 136 -6.35 10.84 -1.26
N ASP A 137 -7.25 9.91 -1.58
CA ASP A 137 -8.61 9.89 -1.03
C ASP A 137 -8.60 9.59 0.47
N MET A 138 -7.75 8.68 0.94
CA MET A 138 -7.58 8.43 2.38
C MET A 138 -7.07 9.66 3.15
N LYS A 139 -6.45 10.62 2.46
CA LYS A 139 -6.01 11.89 3.05
C LYS A 139 -7.04 12.98 2.94
N LEU A 140 -7.79 13.02 1.85
CA LEU A 140 -8.82 14.00 1.60
C LEU A 140 -10.07 13.74 2.44
N ASP A 141 -10.55 12.51 2.45
CA ASP A 141 -11.77 12.08 3.15
C ASP A 141 -11.59 10.69 3.77
N PRO A 142 -10.88 10.60 4.91
CA PRO A 142 -10.66 9.32 5.59
C PRO A 142 -11.98 8.69 6.08
N MET A 143 -12.99 9.51 6.38
CA MET A 143 -14.28 9.05 6.90
C MET A 143 -15.04 8.26 5.84
N ARG A 144 -15.20 8.84 4.64
CA ARG A 144 -15.78 8.14 3.50
C ARG A 144 -15.03 6.85 3.20
N CYS A 145 -13.70 6.89 3.13
CA CYS A 145 -12.90 5.70 2.86
C CYS A 145 -13.14 4.56 3.86
N VAL A 146 -13.28 4.87 5.16
CA VAL A 146 -13.55 3.84 6.18
C VAL A 146 -14.94 3.23 5.99
N PHE A 147 -15.96 4.03 5.67
CA PHE A 147 -17.29 3.52 5.37
C PHE A 147 -17.32 2.68 4.09
N ASP A 148 -16.65 3.11 3.01
CA ASP A 148 -16.55 2.36 1.77
C ASP A 148 -15.89 0.99 1.98
N ILE A 149 -14.81 0.95 2.78
CA ILE A 149 -14.16 -0.31 3.15
C ILE A 149 -15.09 -1.18 4.00
N ALA A 150 -15.81 -0.60 4.96
CA ALA A 150 -16.74 -1.35 5.81
C ALA A 150 -17.89 -1.97 4.99
N ASP A 151 -18.51 -1.21 4.07
CA ASP A 151 -19.52 -1.75 3.17
C ASP A 151 -18.94 -2.84 2.26
N PHE A 152 -17.76 -2.62 1.69
CA PHE A 152 -17.10 -3.61 0.86
C PHE A 152 -16.81 -4.91 1.63
N LEU A 153 -16.36 -4.80 2.89
CA LEU A 153 -16.15 -5.94 3.77
C LEU A 153 -17.46 -6.56 4.29
N LYS A 154 -18.59 -5.84 4.16
CA LYS A 154 -19.92 -6.20 4.70
C LYS A 154 -19.92 -6.28 6.22
N VAL A 155 -19.30 -5.29 6.86
CA VAL A 155 -19.28 -5.12 8.32
C VAL A 155 -19.94 -3.80 8.70
N ASN A 156 -20.65 -3.80 9.83
CA ASN A 156 -21.25 -2.58 10.36
C ASN A 156 -20.18 -1.76 11.09
N VAL A 157 -20.17 -0.45 10.84
CA VAL A 157 -19.32 0.50 11.56
C VAL A 157 -20.15 1.72 11.94
N THR A 158 -20.04 2.15 13.19
CA THR A 158 -20.65 3.40 13.64
C THR A 158 -19.73 4.56 13.32
N GLU A 159 -20.27 5.77 13.16
CA GLU A 159 -19.47 6.98 12.96
C GLU A 159 -18.44 7.16 14.09
N LYS A 160 -18.83 6.85 15.34
CA LYS A 160 -17.93 6.85 16.49
C LYS A 160 -16.73 5.92 16.30
N LEU A 161 -16.98 4.63 16.03
CA LEU A 161 -15.89 3.65 15.87
C LEU A 161 -15.01 4.02 14.67
N ALA A 162 -15.61 4.50 13.60
CA ALA A 162 -14.87 4.90 12.42
C ALA A 162 -13.95 6.12 12.71
N GLY A 163 -14.44 7.11 13.46
CA GLY A 163 -13.62 8.22 13.97
C GLY A 163 -12.46 7.74 14.85
N GLU A 164 -12.71 6.77 15.75
CA GLU A 164 -11.66 6.16 16.58
C GLU A 164 -10.61 5.42 15.73
N ILE A 165 -11.02 4.70 14.69
CA ILE A 165 -10.11 4.03 13.74
C ILE A 165 -9.24 5.05 13.00
N ILE A 166 -9.83 6.15 12.53
CA ILE A 166 -9.10 7.22 11.81
C ILE A 166 -8.05 7.85 12.73
N ASP A 167 -8.43 8.17 13.97
CA ASP A 167 -7.50 8.73 14.95
C ASP A 167 -6.37 7.73 15.27
N ALA A 168 -6.70 6.47 15.55
CA ALA A 168 -5.73 5.41 15.82
C ALA A 168 -4.75 5.19 14.66
N CYS A 169 -5.23 5.32 13.42
CA CYS A 169 -4.43 5.18 12.20
C CYS A 169 -3.78 6.50 11.75
N SER A 170 -3.96 7.61 12.48
CA SER A 170 -3.37 8.89 12.13
C SER A 170 -1.85 8.80 12.12
N PHE A 171 -1.21 9.55 11.21
CA PHE A 171 0.22 9.47 10.99
C PHE A 171 1.02 9.69 12.28
N ASN A 172 0.64 10.69 13.08
CA ASN A 172 1.33 11.03 14.32
C ASN A 172 1.17 9.94 15.39
N ARG A 173 -0.04 9.38 15.56
CA ARG A 173 -0.25 8.28 16.51
C ARG A 173 0.52 7.03 16.10
N MET A 174 0.46 6.66 14.83
CA MET A 174 1.19 5.51 14.29
C MET A 174 2.69 5.68 14.47
N LYS A 175 3.24 6.83 14.07
CA LYS A 175 4.66 7.14 14.23
C LYS A 175 5.11 7.08 15.68
N LYS A 176 4.32 7.62 16.61
CA LYS A 176 4.62 7.59 18.05
C LYS A 176 4.55 6.16 18.60
N LYS A 177 3.51 5.39 18.24
CA LYS A 177 3.29 4.04 18.77
C LYS A 177 4.33 3.05 18.26
N ARG A 178 4.75 3.19 17.00
CA ARG A 178 5.79 2.36 16.37
C ARG A 178 7.21 2.92 16.49
N ALA A 179 7.39 3.99 17.25
CA ALA A 179 8.71 4.58 17.48
C ALA A 179 9.70 3.59 18.15
N LYS A 180 9.17 2.58 18.83
CA LYS A 180 9.94 1.55 19.53
C LYS A 180 10.28 0.34 18.64
N ASP A 181 9.75 0.28 17.41
CA ASP A 181 9.90 -0.87 16.50
C ASP A 181 11.26 -0.85 15.77
N GLY A 182 12.28 -0.23 16.38
CA GLY A 182 13.63 -0.16 15.86
C GLY A 182 13.68 0.46 14.45
N PRO A 183 14.33 -0.18 13.46
CA PRO A 183 14.42 0.33 12.10
C PRO A 183 13.06 0.61 11.43
N VAL A 184 11.99 -0.10 11.81
CA VAL A 184 10.63 0.07 11.26
C VAL A 184 10.05 1.46 11.61
N ALA A 185 10.49 2.06 12.72
CA ALA A 185 10.09 3.43 13.08
C ALA A 185 10.48 4.44 11.99
N LYS A 186 11.59 4.21 11.28
CA LYS A 186 12.09 5.11 10.24
C LYS A 186 11.26 5.06 8.94
N LEU A 187 10.33 4.10 8.82
CA LEU A 187 9.40 4.03 7.69
C LEU A 187 8.33 5.15 7.76
N PHE A 188 8.07 5.71 8.95
CA PHE A 188 7.11 6.81 9.15
C PHE A 188 7.75 8.17 8.88
N ARG A 189 7.74 8.58 7.61
CA ARG A 189 8.39 9.82 7.15
C ARG A 189 7.55 11.09 7.32
N LYS A 190 6.59 11.32 6.40
CA LYS A 190 5.73 12.52 6.38
C LYS A 190 4.23 12.22 6.28
N GLY A 191 3.84 11.18 5.54
CA GLY A 191 2.43 10.82 5.38
C GLY A 191 1.57 11.90 4.70
N ILE A 192 2.13 12.63 3.73
CA ILE A 192 1.46 13.69 2.98
C ILE A 192 1.37 13.37 1.48
N VAL A 193 0.52 14.12 0.77
CA VAL A 193 0.38 14.12 -0.69
C VAL A 193 1.15 15.32 -1.26
N GLY A 194 1.83 15.12 -2.39
CA GLY A 194 2.51 16.19 -3.13
C GLY A 194 3.92 16.51 -2.64
N ASP A 195 4.53 15.68 -1.79
CA ASP A 195 5.90 15.93 -1.32
C ASP A 195 6.92 15.80 -2.46
N TRP A 196 6.57 15.09 -3.53
CA TRP A 196 7.40 14.96 -4.73
C TRP A 196 7.89 16.30 -5.31
N LYS A 197 7.12 17.38 -5.14
CA LYS A 197 7.50 18.73 -5.57
C LYS A 197 8.77 19.26 -4.89
N ASN A 198 9.12 18.73 -3.73
CA ASN A 198 10.33 19.10 -2.98
C ASN A 198 11.56 18.25 -3.36
N TRP A 199 11.38 17.23 -4.21
CA TRP A 199 12.43 16.25 -4.53
C TRP A 199 12.77 16.21 -6.01
N MET A 200 11.78 16.46 -6.88
CA MET A 200 11.93 16.27 -8.31
C MET A 200 12.21 17.58 -9.04
N SER A 201 13.06 17.52 -10.04
CA SER A 201 13.12 18.57 -11.07
C SER A 201 11.86 18.52 -11.97
N PRO A 202 11.55 19.61 -12.69
CA PRO A 202 10.48 19.60 -13.69
C PRO A 202 10.62 18.46 -14.71
N GLU A 203 11.84 18.18 -15.16
CA GLU A 203 12.14 17.14 -16.15
C GLU A 203 11.85 15.74 -15.61
N GLN A 204 12.20 15.46 -14.35
CA GLN A 204 11.88 14.19 -13.69
C GLN A 204 10.36 14.01 -13.54
N SER A 205 9.66 15.09 -13.16
CA SER A 205 8.21 15.09 -13.07
C SER A 205 7.56 14.79 -14.42
N GLU A 206 8.01 15.45 -15.49
CA GLU A 206 7.49 15.25 -16.85
C GLU A 206 7.81 13.84 -17.37
N ALA A 207 8.99 13.30 -17.06
CA ALA A 207 9.38 11.94 -17.45
C ALA A 207 8.41 10.89 -16.89
N ILE A 208 7.99 11.03 -15.62
CA ILE A 208 6.97 10.16 -15.03
C ILE A 208 5.62 10.32 -15.74
N ASP A 209 5.18 11.56 -16.01
CA ASP A 209 3.89 11.81 -16.69
C ASP A 209 3.87 11.20 -18.09
N LYS A 210 4.96 11.36 -18.84
CA LYS A 210 5.13 10.78 -20.18
C LYS A 210 5.11 9.26 -20.12
N ARG A 211 5.87 8.64 -19.21
CA ARG A 211 5.90 7.18 -19.04
C ARG A 211 4.52 6.65 -18.64
N TRP A 212 3.86 7.29 -17.68
CA TRP A 212 2.50 6.91 -17.27
C TRP A 212 1.50 6.97 -18.44
N ALA A 213 1.49 8.07 -19.19
CA ALA A 213 0.60 8.23 -20.34
C ALA A 213 0.87 7.18 -21.42
N GLN A 214 2.13 6.86 -21.70
CA GLN A 214 2.50 5.81 -22.66
C GLN A 214 2.04 4.43 -22.20
N THR A 215 2.34 4.06 -20.95
CA THR A 215 1.93 2.78 -20.37
C THR A 215 0.40 2.64 -20.38
N MET A 216 -0.33 3.66 -19.94
CA MET A 216 -1.78 3.57 -19.80
C MET A 216 -2.54 3.54 -21.14
N LYS A 217 -1.94 4.05 -22.22
CA LYS A 217 -2.47 3.95 -23.59
C LYS A 217 -2.51 2.51 -24.11
N THR A 218 -1.62 1.63 -23.65
CA THR A 218 -1.59 0.23 -24.07
C THR A 218 -2.78 -0.60 -23.57
N CYS A 219 -3.56 -0.05 -22.64
CA CYS A 219 -4.76 -0.67 -22.06
C CYS A 219 -6.08 -0.14 -22.68
N SER A 220 -5.98 0.75 -23.66
CA SER A 220 -7.13 1.35 -24.37
C SER A 220 -7.87 0.28 -25.15
#